data_AF-A0A0J7KH44-F1
#
_entry.id   AF-A0A0J7KH44-F1
#
_cell.length_a   1.000
_cell.length_b   1.000
_cell.length_c   1.000
_cell.angle_alpha   90.00
_cell.angle_beta   90.00
_cell.angle_gamma   90.00
#
_symmetry.space_group_name_H-M   'P 1'
#
loop_
_entity.id
_entity.type
_entity.pdbx_description
1 polymer ?
#
loop_
_entity_poly.entity_id
_entity_poly.type
_entity_poly.pdbx_seq_one_letter_code
_entity_poly.pdbx_strand_id
1 'polypeptide(L)'
;GATCDEMIYDMTELLQVLRSKFHLSNSAITICTIPPLANVSIYAYKKQSLALFCFNNWIRSLADDAAKRGASFESYPIIDLFESFCNETYVTDYDWFQVQARRVSGTKHSYVLWNNKGRKRAMSFICEKEGTERSRSPNSLRMQ
;
A
#
# COMPACT_ATOMS: atom_id res chain seq x y z
N GLY A 1 -20.28 1.54 4.16
CA GLY A 1 -18.87 1.35 3.73
C GLY A 1 -18.54 -0.11 3.91
N ALA A 2 -17.58 -0.63 3.16
CA ALA A 2 -17.19 -2.03 3.25
C ALA A 2 -16.67 -2.38 4.66
N THR A 3 -16.96 -3.59 5.10
CA THR A 3 -16.43 -4.21 6.31
C THR A 3 -15.02 -4.77 6.04
N CYS A 4 -14.30 -5.14 7.11
CA CYS A 4 -12.99 -5.78 6.95
C CYS A 4 -13.10 -7.10 6.17
N ASP A 5 -14.10 -7.93 6.49
CA ASP A 5 -14.26 -9.25 5.87
C ASP A 5 -14.58 -9.15 4.38
N GLU A 6 -15.43 -8.20 3.98
CA GLU A 6 -15.72 -7.91 2.56
C GLU A 6 -14.44 -7.50 1.82
N MET A 7 -13.63 -6.61 2.38
CA MET A 7 -12.37 -6.18 1.75
C MET A 7 -11.35 -7.32 1.64
N ILE A 8 -11.28 -8.19 2.66
CA ILE A 8 -10.41 -9.39 2.65
C ILE A 8 -10.86 -10.35 1.56
N TYR A 9 -12.17 -10.61 1.46
CA TYR A 9 -12.74 -11.48 0.44
C TYR A 9 -12.42 -10.97 -0.98
N ASP A 10 -12.74 -9.69 -1.25
CA ASP A 10 -12.52 -9.07 -2.56
C ASP A 10 -11.03 -9.08 -2.95
N MET A 11 -10.13 -8.74 -2.03
CA MET A 11 -8.69 -8.77 -2.29
C MET A 11 -8.18 -10.21 -2.50
N THR A 12 -8.71 -11.18 -1.75
CA THR A 12 -8.34 -12.59 -1.92
C THR A 12 -8.74 -13.09 -3.30
N GLU A 13 -9.95 -12.80 -3.75
CA GLU A 13 -10.42 -13.13 -5.11
C GLU A 13 -9.54 -12.46 -6.18
N LEU A 14 -9.21 -11.18 -6.01
CA LEU A 14 -8.31 -10.48 -6.93
C LEU A 14 -6.93 -11.17 -7.02
N LEU A 15 -6.31 -11.48 -5.88
CA LEU A 15 -5.02 -12.16 -5.86
C LEU A 15 -5.09 -13.56 -6.50
N GLN A 16 -6.19 -14.29 -6.31
CA GLN A 16 -6.41 -15.57 -7.00
C GLN A 16 -6.51 -15.39 -8.51
N VAL A 17 -7.21 -14.35 -8.99
CA VAL A 17 -7.30 -14.04 -10.42
C VAL A 17 -5.92 -13.70 -11.00
N LEU A 18 -5.13 -12.89 -10.30
CA LEU A 18 -3.77 -12.52 -10.71
C LEU A 18 -2.86 -13.75 -10.85
N ARG A 19 -2.95 -14.70 -9.91
CA ARG A 19 -2.17 -15.94 -9.94
C ARG A 19 -2.66 -16.93 -10.99
N SER A 20 -3.97 -17.12 -11.10
CA SER A 20 -4.56 -18.16 -11.96
C SER A 20 -4.62 -17.75 -13.43
N LYS A 21 -5.02 -16.51 -13.73
CA LYS A 21 -5.21 -16.03 -15.10
C LYS A 21 -3.97 -15.37 -15.69
N PHE A 22 -3.18 -14.69 -14.86
CA PHE A 22 -2.00 -13.95 -15.30
C PHE A 22 -0.69 -14.63 -14.91
N HIS A 23 -0.75 -15.78 -14.21
CA HIS A 23 0.41 -16.59 -13.82
C HIS A 23 1.49 -15.82 -13.06
N LEU A 24 1.09 -14.78 -12.31
CA LEU A 24 2.00 -14.02 -11.47
C LEU A 24 2.33 -14.81 -10.19
N SER A 25 3.62 -14.86 -9.82
CA SER A 25 4.06 -15.33 -8.51
C SER A 25 3.70 -14.32 -7.42
N ASN A 26 3.68 -14.74 -6.15
CA ASN A 26 3.38 -13.80 -5.06
C ASN A 26 4.47 -12.74 -4.94
N SER A 27 5.73 -13.11 -5.17
CA SER A 27 6.87 -12.18 -5.22
C SER A 27 6.79 -11.13 -6.32
N ALA A 28 6.07 -11.39 -7.41
CA ALA A 28 5.85 -10.43 -8.50
C ALA A 28 4.75 -9.41 -8.18
N ILE A 29 3.91 -9.67 -7.17
CA ILE A 29 2.77 -8.83 -6.80
C ILE A 29 3.13 -8.02 -5.56
N THR A 30 3.47 -6.75 -5.73
CA THR A 30 3.67 -5.85 -4.58
C THR A 30 2.32 -5.31 -4.11
N ILE A 31 1.97 -5.53 -2.85
CA ILE A 31 0.72 -5.05 -2.25
C ILE A 31 1.02 -3.86 -1.35
N CYS A 32 0.21 -2.82 -1.44
CA CYS A 32 0.32 -1.66 -0.55
C CYS A 32 -0.78 -1.70 0.50
N THR A 33 -0.47 -1.31 1.75
CA THR A 33 -1.53 -0.97 2.70
C THR A 33 -2.32 0.25 2.18
N ILE A 34 -3.59 0.34 2.53
CA ILE A 34 -4.39 1.53 2.20
C ILE A 34 -3.87 2.68 3.10
N PRO A 35 -3.47 3.83 2.55
CA PRO A 35 -3.01 4.97 3.36
C PRO A 35 -4.12 5.48 4.29
N PRO A 36 -3.79 6.24 5.35
CA PRO A 36 -4.80 6.80 6.23
C PRO A 36 -5.81 7.61 5.43
N LEU A 37 -7.08 7.28 5.62
CA LEU A 37 -8.17 8.00 4.98
C LEU A 37 -8.44 9.27 5.79
N ALA A 38 -7.79 10.37 5.42
CA ALA A 38 -7.84 11.64 6.15
C ALA A 38 -9.26 12.17 6.44
N ASN A 39 -10.25 11.85 5.60
CA ASN A 39 -11.65 12.16 5.92
C ASN A 39 -12.17 11.37 7.11
N VAL A 40 -11.85 10.08 7.16
CA VAL A 40 -12.33 9.14 8.19
C VAL A 40 -11.77 9.52 9.55
N SER A 41 -10.51 9.97 9.59
CA SER A 41 -9.87 10.49 10.81
C SER A 41 -10.51 11.80 11.28
N ILE A 42 -10.81 12.76 10.39
CA ILE A 42 -11.46 14.03 10.74
C ILE A 42 -12.85 13.79 11.35
N TYR A 43 -13.67 12.94 10.72
CA TYR A 43 -15.04 12.70 11.17
C TYR A 43 -15.15 11.61 12.25
N ALA A 44 -14.02 11.09 12.74
CA ALA A 44 -13.94 10.05 13.77
C ALA A 44 -14.89 8.86 13.51
N TYR A 45 -14.99 8.42 12.25
CA TYR A 45 -15.89 7.34 11.85
C TYR A 45 -15.37 5.97 12.33
N LYS A 46 -15.65 5.66 13.60
CA LYS A 46 -15.09 4.52 14.35
C LYS A 46 -15.14 3.18 13.59
N LYS A 47 -16.29 2.85 12.96
CA LYS A 47 -16.45 1.56 12.26
C LYS A 47 -15.52 1.48 11.04
N GLN A 48 -15.42 2.55 10.27
CA GLN A 48 -14.58 2.67 9.08
C GLN A 48 -13.10 2.71 9.46
N SER A 49 -12.74 3.44 10.52
CA SER A 49 -11.37 3.44 11.05
C SER A 49 -10.93 2.04 11.49
N LEU A 50 -11.81 1.32 12.20
CA LEU A 50 -11.52 -0.05 12.63
C LEU A 50 -11.39 -0.99 11.43
N ALA A 51 -12.32 -0.92 10.46
CA ALA A 51 -12.26 -1.74 9.27
C ALA A 51 -10.97 -1.50 8.47
N LEU A 52 -10.57 -0.23 8.28
CA LEU A 52 -9.31 0.14 7.63
C LEU A 52 -8.10 -0.44 8.38
N PHE A 53 -8.07 -0.28 9.71
CA PHE A 53 -6.96 -0.77 10.53
C PHE A 53 -6.84 -2.30 10.48
N CYS A 54 -7.95 -3.01 10.66
CA CYS A 54 -7.99 -4.48 10.56
C CYS A 54 -7.57 -4.97 9.18
N PHE A 55 -8.05 -4.32 8.11
CA PHE A 55 -7.69 -4.70 6.75
C PHE A 55 -6.21 -4.47 6.46
N ASN A 56 -5.64 -3.34 6.88
CA ASN A 56 -4.20 -3.08 6.74
C ASN A 56 -3.35 -4.07 7.54
N ASN A 57 -3.80 -4.50 8.73
CA ASN A 57 -3.11 -5.56 9.47
C ASN A 57 -3.18 -6.91 8.76
N TRP A 58 -4.31 -7.23 8.13
CA TRP A 58 -4.40 -8.41 7.28
C TRP A 58 -3.43 -8.32 6.09
N ILE A 59 -3.31 -7.17 5.41
CA ILE A 59 -2.32 -6.96 4.35
C ILE A 59 -0.90 -7.20 4.86
N ARG A 60 -0.53 -6.64 6.02
CA ARG A 60 0.79 -6.87 6.64
C ARG A 60 1.04 -8.35 6.88
N SER A 61 0.03 -9.10 7.32
CA SER A 61 0.14 -10.55 7.53
C SER A 61 0.42 -11.37 6.26
N LEU A 62 0.30 -10.77 5.07
CA LEU A 62 0.66 -11.41 3.80
C LEU A 62 2.17 -11.37 3.52
N ALA A 63 2.93 -10.52 4.25
CA ALA A 63 4.39 -10.54 4.27
C ALA A 63 4.92 -11.66 5.19
N ASP A 64 4.14 -12.07 6.19
CA ASP A 64 4.59 -12.99 7.23
C ASP A 64 4.73 -14.44 6.73
N ASP A 65 5.75 -15.10 7.27
CA ASP A 65 6.40 -16.32 6.79
C ASP A 65 5.49 -17.58 6.70
N ALA A 66 5.86 -18.47 5.76
CA ALA A 66 5.16 -19.66 5.28
C ALA A 66 4.77 -20.70 6.35
N ALA A 67 5.29 -20.58 7.57
CA ALA A 67 5.05 -21.50 8.68
C ALA A 67 3.56 -21.66 9.06
N LYS A 68 2.71 -20.65 8.79
CA LYS A 68 1.26 -20.70 9.05
C LYS A 68 0.40 -21.10 7.85
N ARG A 69 0.96 -21.13 6.64
CA ARG A 69 0.19 -21.25 5.38
C ARG A 69 0.64 -22.40 4.47
N GLY A 70 1.52 -23.27 4.96
CA GLY A 70 2.02 -24.44 4.26
C GLY A 70 3.33 -24.16 3.52
N ALA A 71 4.15 -25.21 3.33
CA ALA A 71 5.52 -25.11 2.81
C ALA A 71 5.65 -24.55 1.37
N SER A 72 4.53 -24.29 0.68
CA SER A 72 4.47 -23.75 -0.68
C SER A 72 4.02 -22.28 -0.76
N PHE A 73 3.73 -21.61 0.36
CA PHE A 73 3.31 -20.22 0.35
C PHE A 73 4.52 -19.27 0.25
N GLU A 74 4.68 -18.61 -0.89
CA GLU A 74 5.61 -17.50 -1.06
C GLU A 74 4.98 -16.20 -0.52
N SER A 75 5.72 -15.39 0.24
CA SER A 75 5.21 -14.14 0.79
C SER A 75 5.06 -13.05 -0.28
N TYR A 76 4.16 -12.09 -0.03
CA TYR A 76 4.01 -10.92 -0.90
C TYR A 76 4.95 -9.79 -0.43
N PRO A 77 5.63 -9.08 -1.35
CA PRO A 77 6.26 -7.81 -1.03
C PRO A 77 5.20 -6.79 -0.59
N ILE A 78 5.35 -6.21 0.59
CA ILE A 78 4.42 -5.21 1.13
C ILE A 78 5.08 -3.83 1.21
N ILE A 79 4.36 -2.80 0.77
CA ILE A 79 4.69 -1.39 1.03
C ILE A 79 3.68 -0.84 2.03
N ASP A 80 4.14 -0.46 3.23
CA ASP A 80 3.25 0.11 4.24
C ASP A 80 3.08 1.62 4.05
N LEU A 81 2.14 1.98 3.17
CA LEU A 81 1.76 3.37 2.96
C LEU A 81 1.01 3.93 4.18
N PHE A 82 0.26 3.12 4.92
CA PHE A 82 -0.45 3.59 6.11
C PHE A 82 0.51 4.17 7.14
N GLU A 83 1.52 3.40 7.52
CA GLU A 83 2.54 3.83 8.48
C GLU A 83 3.31 5.04 7.94
N SER A 84 3.67 5.03 6.65
CA SER A 84 4.45 6.09 6.00
C SER A 84 3.77 7.48 5.96
N PHE A 85 2.45 7.53 6.19
CA PHE A 85 1.63 8.75 6.17
C PHE A 85 0.94 9.02 7.52
N CYS A 86 1.34 8.31 8.56
CA CYS A 86 0.97 8.56 9.95
C CYS A 86 2.18 9.09 10.73
N ASN A 87 1.90 9.72 11.88
CA ASN A 87 2.91 10.04 12.87
C ASN A 87 3.23 8.82 13.77
N GLU A 88 4.13 9.00 14.74
CA GLU A 88 4.57 7.96 15.69
C GLU A 88 3.41 7.32 16.50
N THR A 89 2.28 8.00 16.62
CA THR A 89 1.09 7.53 17.33
C THR A 89 0.02 6.94 16.41
N TYR A 90 0.36 6.63 15.16
CA TYR A 90 -0.56 6.12 14.13
C TYR A 90 -1.72 7.09 13.80
N VAL A 91 -1.53 8.39 14.06
CA VAL A 91 -2.48 9.44 13.67
C VAL A 91 -2.08 9.97 12.30
N THR A 92 -3.07 10.22 11.44
CA THR A 92 -2.87 10.79 10.11
C THR A 92 -2.04 12.07 10.18
N ASP A 93 -0.92 12.10 9.47
CA ASP A 93 -0.12 13.32 9.30
C ASP A 93 -0.69 14.12 8.12
N TYR A 94 -1.41 15.20 8.43
CA TYR A 94 -2.12 16.01 7.44
C TYR A 94 -1.19 16.81 6.51
N ASP A 95 0.11 16.91 6.80
CA ASP A 95 1.07 17.60 5.93
C ASP A 95 1.26 16.90 4.57
N TRP A 96 0.88 15.63 4.47
CA TRP A 96 0.91 14.86 3.22
C TRP A 96 -0.38 15.01 2.39
N PHE A 97 -1.40 15.65 2.94
CA PHE A 97 -2.73 15.73 2.35
C PHE A 97 -3.09 17.16 1.90
N GLN A 98 -4.07 17.26 1.02
CA GLN A 98 -4.63 18.54 0.62
C GLN A 98 -5.53 19.09 1.73
N VAL A 99 -5.53 20.42 1.91
CA VAL A 99 -6.36 21.09 2.92
C VAL A 99 -7.86 20.97 2.59
N GLN A 100 -8.21 21.07 1.30
CA GLN A 100 -9.60 21.02 0.85
C GLN A 100 -9.94 19.68 0.20
N ALA A 101 -11.01 19.05 0.67
CA ALA A 101 -11.53 17.84 0.04
C ALA A 101 -11.95 18.12 -1.42
N ARG A 102 -11.63 17.21 -2.33
CA ARG A 102 -12.00 17.31 -3.75
C ARG A 102 -12.81 16.11 -4.16
N ARG A 103 -13.79 16.33 -5.03
CA ARG A 103 -14.54 15.24 -5.65
C ARG A 103 -13.66 14.59 -6.71
N VAL A 104 -13.60 13.26 -6.67
CA VAL A 104 -12.93 12.46 -7.70
C VAL A 104 -13.99 11.99 -8.70
N SER A 105 -13.62 11.88 -9.98
CA SER A 105 -14.57 11.40 -11.00
C SER A 105 -15.15 10.04 -10.60
N GLY A 106 -16.45 9.85 -10.79
CA GLY A 106 -17.15 8.62 -10.44
C GLY A 106 -17.51 8.47 -8.96
N THR A 107 -17.15 9.40 -8.08
CA THR A 107 -17.49 9.31 -6.65
C THR A 107 -18.66 10.21 -6.24
N LYS A 108 -19.40 9.76 -5.22
CA LYS A 108 -20.51 10.53 -4.61
C LYS A 108 -20.03 11.56 -3.57
N HIS A 109 -18.82 11.38 -3.03
CA HIS A 109 -18.29 12.19 -1.94
C HIS A 109 -16.97 12.84 -2.32
N SER A 110 -16.64 13.94 -1.65
CA SER A 110 -15.34 14.59 -1.73
C SER A 110 -14.34 13.90 -0.81
N TYR A 111 -13.11 13.72 -1.27
CA TYR A 111 -12.03 13.05 -0.54
C TYR A 111 -10.88 14.00 -0.28
N VAL A 112 -10.29 13.92 0.91
CA VAL A 112 -8.97 14.47 1.18
C VAL A 112 -7.94 13.51 0.59
N LEU A 113 -7.25 13.97 -0.45
CA LEU A 113 -6.26 13.22 -1.21
C LEU A 113 -4.86 13.69 -0.82
N TRP A 114 -3.83 12.94 -1.22
CA TRP A 114 -2.46 13.42 -1.10
C TRP A 114 -2.23 14.71 -1.88
N ASN A 115 -1.53 15.65 -1.25
CA ASN A 115 -0.99 16.82 -1.93
C ASN A 115 0.23 16.43 -2.79
N ASN A 116 0.88 17.42 -3.41
CA ASN A 116 2.03 17.14 -4.28
C ASN A 116 3.19 16.43 -3.53
N LYS A 117 3.43 16.81 -2.27
CA LYS A 117 4.45 16.22 -1.41
C LYS A 117 4.10 14.76 -1.07
N GLY A 118 2.85 14.51 -0.68
CA GLY A 118 2.34 13.17 -0.40
C GLY A 118 2.43 12.23 -1.60
N ARG A 119 2.01 12.69 -2.79
CA ARG A 119 2.11 11.89 -4.02
C ARG A 119 3.55 11.56 -4.39
N LYS A 120 4.47 12.52 -4.31
CA LYS A 120 5.89 12.29 -4.58
C LYS A 120 6.48 11.25 -3.63
N ARG A 121 6.15 11.34 -2.34
CA ARG A 121 6.57 10.37 -1.32
C ARG A 121 5.97 8.97 -1.58
N ALA A 122 4.70 8.87 -1.92
CA ALA A 122 4.09 7.58 -2.27
C ALA A 122 4.78 6.95 -3.49
N MET A 123 5.05 7.75 -4.52
CA MET A 123 5.73 7.28 -5.73
C MET A 123 7.17 6.86 -5.47
N SER A 124 7.88 7.48 -4.52
CA SER A 124 9.24 7.05 -4.19
C SER A 124 9.22 5.60 -3.68
N PHE A 125 8.31 5.26 -2.76
CA PHE A 125 8.17 3.88 -2.29
C PHE A 125 7.76 2.89 -3.39
N ILE A 126 6.86 3.29 -4.30
CA ILE A 126 6.35 2.42 -5.35
C ILE A 126 7.39 2.17 -6.45
N CYS A 127 8.20 3.18 -6.79
CA CYS A 127 9.15 3.13 -7.91
C CYS A 127 10.60 2.84 -7.51
N GLU A 128 10.97 2.84 -6.22
CA GLU A 128 12.36 2.70 -5.76
C GLU A 128 13.02 1.36 -6.13
N LYS A 129 12.29 0.36 -6.61
CA LYS A 129 12.87 -0.93 -7.07
C LYS A 129 13.67 -0.84 -8.39
N GLU A 130 13.68 0.27 -9.12
CA GLU A 130 14.50 0.40 -10.36
C GLU A 130 15.88 1.08 -10.14
N GLY A 131 16.16 1.61 -8.95
CA GLY A 131 17.35 2.45 -8.72
C GLY A 131 18.65 1.73 -8.37
N THR A 132 18.59 0.51 -7.84
CA THR A 132 19.76 -0.14 -7.23
C THR A 132 20.64 -0.91 -8.23
N GLU A 133 20.17 -1.17 -9.45
CA GLU A 133 20.95 -1.88 -10.48
C GLU A 133 21.67 -0.96 -11.48
N ARG A 134 21.37 0.35 -11.50
CA ARG A 134 21.97 1.29 -12.47
C ARG A 134 23.25 2.01 -12.01
N SER A 135 23.78 1.72 -10.83
CA SER A 135 25.02 2.35 -10.32
C SER A 135 26.30 1.53 -10.53
N ARG A 136 26.25 0.37 -11.19
CA ARG A 136 27.48 -0.28 -11.70
C ARG A 136 27.89 0.39 -13.02
N SER A 137 28.51 1.55 -12.92
CA SER A 137 29.29 2.13 -14.01
C SER A 137 30.29 1.08 -14.52
N PRO A 138 30.25 0.68 -15.80
CA PRO A 138 31.37 -0.02 -16.40
C PRO A 138 32.43 1.02 -16.80
N ASN A 139 33.69 0.61 -16.67
CA ASN A 139 34.90 1.24 -17.22
C ASN A 139 35.67 2.19 -16.30
N SER A 140 36.74 1.66 -15.71
CA SER A 140 38.06 2.01 -16.24
C SER A 140 38.94 0.76 -16.29
N LEU A 141 39.03 0.17 -17.49
CA LEU A 141 40.19 -0.63 -17.87
C LEU A 141 41.37 0.34 -17.90
N ARG A 142 42.22 0.33 -16.87
CA ARG A 142 43.59 0.81 -17.00
C ARG A 142 44.35 -0.22 -17.83
N MET A 143 44.49 0.03 -19.12
CA MET A 143 45.58 -0.54 -19.90
C MET A 143 46.67 0.52 -20.07
N GLN A 144 47.86 0.10 -19.64
CA GLN A 144 49.21 0.66 -19.83
C GLN A 144 49.52 2.01 -19.18
#